data_AF-A0A6L8U2I4-F1
#
_entry.id   AF-A0A6L8U2I4-F1
#
_cell.length_a   1.000
_cell.length_b   1.000
_cell.length_c   1.000
_cell.angle_alpha   90.00
_cell.angle_beta   90.00
_cell.angle_gamma   90.00
#
_symmetry.space_group_name_H-M   'P 1'
#
loop_
_entity.id
_entity.type
_entity.pdbx_description
1 polymer ?
#
loop_
_entity_poly.entity_id
_entity_poly.type
_entity_poly.pdbx_seq_one_letter_code
_entity_poly.pdbx_strand_id
1 'polypeptide(L)'
;MKTIKYITVILLLSAGFLMAPAGLHAQDNRITRQEMKKIREARLRANFRIIDTLLKQKDFVLKAQYLQNRYGDRITVTPLLNFIKVEGETGVLQTGSTMGLGLNGVGGVTAAGRIGKWQLRPDEKRLIHTLQFSLLTNIGHYDVTMTVRPDGNSRATISGIGNDKLTWEGEIEVSGNSRVFKGHNTF
;
A
#
# COMPACT_ATOMS: atom_id res chain seq x y z
N MET A 1 5.46 -49.27 -74.91
CA MET A 1 5.19 -47.81 -74.89
C MET A 1 4.00 -47.56 -73.97
N LYS A 2 4.18 -46.67 -72.98
CA LYS A 2 3.24 -45.84 -72.18
C LYS A 2 1.74 -46.25 -72.21
N THR A 3 1.01 -46.38 -71.09
CA THR A 3 0.69 -45.30 -70.13
C THR A 3 -0.12 -45.77 -68.89
N ILE A 4 0.22 -45.19 -67.72
CA ILE A 4 -0.66 -44.72 -66.60
C ILE A 4 -1.27 -45.80 -65.68
N LYS A 5 -0.73 -46.10 -64.49
CA LYS A 5 -0.69 -45.39 -63.17
C LYS A 5 -2.04 -45.27 -62.41
N TYR A 6 -2.26 -46.27 -61.54
CA TYR A 6 -2.73 -46.32 -60.14
C TYR A 6 -3.70 -45.26 -59.56
N ILE A 7 -4.64 -45.72 -58.70
CA ILE A 7 -4.88 -45.34 -57.27
C ILE A 7 -6.40 -45.39 -56.97
N THR A 8 -6.94 -46.47 -56.34
CA THR A 8 -7.07 -46.73 -54.89
C THR A 8 -8.43 -46.28 -54.35
N VAL A 9 -9.28 -47.21 -53.87
CA VAL A 9 -9.95 -47.13 -52.54
C VAL A 9 -10.32 -48.56 -52.10
N ILE A 10 -9.67 -49.03 -51.03
CA ILE A 10 -9.96 -50.29 -50.34
C ILE A 10 -10.93 -49.99 -49.19
N LEU A 11 -12.16 -50.47 -49.37
CA LEU A 11 -12.98 -51.33 -48.51
C LEU A 11 -12.65 -51.49 -46.99
N LEU A 12 -13.69 -51.21 -46.18
CA LEU A 12 -14.20 -51.87 -44.95
C LEU A 12 -13.44 -51.88 -43.60
N LEU A 13 -14.21 -51.55 -42.55
CA LEU A 13 -14.41 -52.18 -41.22
C LEU A 13 -14.44 -51.09 -40.13
N SER A 14 -15.23 -51.10 -39.06
CA SER A 14 -16.36 -51.88 -38.56
C SER A 14 -16.78 -51.19 -37.25
N ALA A 15 -18.05 -51.24 -36.90
CA ALA A 15 -18.61 -50.61 -35.71
C ALA A 15 -18.06 -51.17 -34.38
N GLY A 16 -17.88 -50.25 -33.42
CA GLY A 16 -18.22 -50.45 -32.01
C GLY A 16 -17.14 -51.02 -31.08
N PHE A 17 -16.57 -50.18 -30.20
CA PHE A 17 -16.31 -50.57 -28.82
C PHE A 17 -16.04 -49.34 -27.90
N LEU A 18 -16.74 -49.34 -26.76
CA LEU A 18 -16.37 -48.79 -25.45
C LEU A 18 -16.37 -47.28 -25.18
N MET A 19 -17.34 -46.92 -24.33
CA MET A 19 -17.17 -46.13 -23.11
C MET A 19 -15.86 -45.33 -22.96
N ALA A 20 -15.97 -44.01 -23.14
CA ALA A 20 -15.09 -43.08 -22.46
C ALA A 20 -15.82 -42.58 -21.20
N PRO A 21 -15.40 -42.93 -19.97
CA PRO A 21 -15.51 -41.97 -18.90
C PRO A 21 -14.44 -40.92 -19.19
N ALA A 22 -14.78 -39.88 -19.94
CA ALA A 22 -14.05 -38.64 -19.82
C ALA A 22 -14.36 -38.14 -18.42
N GLY A 23 -13.56 -38.60 -17.44
CA GLY A 23 -13.45 -37.94 -16.17
C GLY A 23 -13.16 -36.49 -16.50
N LEU A 24 -14.18 -35.64 -16.35
CA LEU A 24 -13.95 -34.21 -16.23
C LEU A 24 -12.94 -34.08 -15.11
N HIS A 25 -11.71 -33.74 -15.47
CA HIS A 25 -10.73 -33.23 -14.55
C HIS A 25 -11.37 -31.99 -13.91
N ALA A 26 -11.99 -32.19 -12.75
CA ALA A 26 -12.26 -31.12 -11.82
C ALA A 26 -10.88 -30.55 -11.47
N GLN A 27 -10.51 -29.48 -12.16
CA GLN A 27 -9.30 -28.73 -11.92
C GLN A 27 -9.39 -28.17 -10.51
N ASP A 28 -8.78 -28.90 -9.56
CA ASP A 28 -8.69 -28.50 -8.16
C ASP A 28 -7.78 -27.27 -8.08
N ASN A 29 -8.38 -26.08 -8.24
CA ASN A 29 -7.74 -24.76 -8.18
C ASN A 29 -7.31 -24.40 -6.74
N ARG A 30 -6.75 -25.35 -5.98
CA ARG A 30 -6.20 -25.11 -4.65
C ARG A 30 -4.78 -24.59 -4.81
N ILE A 31 -4.65 -23.26 -4.83
CA ILE A 31 -3.34 -22.61 -4.76
C ILE A 31 -2.60 -23.14 -3.52
N THR A 32 -1.41 -23.67 -3.72
CA THR A 32 -0.61 -24.24 -2.63
C THR A 32 -0.14 -23.14 -1.68
N ARG A 33 0.14 -23.48 -0.41
CA ARG A 33 0.70 -22.51 0.56
C ARG A 33 1.99 -21.86 0.06
N GLN A 34 2.80 -22.60 -0.70
CA GLN A 34 4.05 -22.10 -1.29
C GLN A 34 3.79 -21.08 -2.41
N GLU A 35 2.82 -21.34 -3.28
CA GLU A 35 2.41 -20.38 -4.31
C GLU A 35 1.82 -19.11 -3.69
N MET A 36 0.97 -19.23 -2.67
CA MET A 36 0.44 -18.09 -1.93
C MET A 36 1.55 -17.22 -1.33
N LYS A 37 2.60 -17.85 -0.78
CA LYS A 37 3.77 -17.12 -0.26
C LYS A 37 4.51 -16.38 -1.37
N LYS A 38 4.77 -17.03 -2.51
CA LYS A 38 5.43 -16.40 -3.68
C LYS A 38 4.62 -15.22 -4.23
N ILE A 39 3.30 -15.37 -4.35
CA ILE A 39 2.38 -14.30 -4.79
C ILE A 39 2.44 -13.13 -3.81
N ARG A 40 2.40 -13.40 -2.50
CA ARG A 40 2.52 -12.36 -1.47
C ARG A 40 3.85 -11.63 -1.55
N GLU A 41 4.97 -12.34 -1.69
CA GLU A 41 6.30 -11.74 -1.80
C GLU A 41 6.42 -10.86 -3.07
N ALA A 42 5.94 -11.35 -4.21
CA ALA A 42 5.91 -10.59 -5.46
C ALA A 42 5.07 -9.32 -5.31
N ARG A 43 3.90 -9.42 -4.67
CA ARG A 43 3.02 -8.28 -4.37
C ARG A 43 3.69 -7.24 -3.48
N LEU A 44 4.34 -7.66 -2.39
CA LEU A 44 5.04 -6.73 -1.50
C LEU A 44 6.18 -6.01 -2.21
N ARG A 45 6.93 -6.71 -3.09
CA ARG A 45 7.98 -6.08 -3.91
C ARG A 45 7.42 -5.10 -4.93
N ALA A 46 6.29 -5.41 -5.57
CA ALA A 46 5.61 -4.49 -6.47
C ALA A 46 5.14 -3.23 -5.71
N ASN A 47 4.49 -3.41 -4.57
CA ASN A 47 4.03 -2.31 -3.73
C ASN A 47 5.19 -1.45 -3.21
N PHE A 48 6.32 -2.06 -2.87
CA PHE A 48 7.52 -1.32 -2.48
C PHE A 48 7.93 -0.32 -3.57
N ARG A 49 7.94 -0.72 -4.85
CA ARG A 49 8.27 0.19 -5.98
C ARG A 49 7.22 1.28 -6.19
N ILE A 50 5.94 0.95 -6.00
CA ILE A 50 4.84 1.92 -6.08
C ILE A 50 5.02 2.99 -4.99
N ILE A 51 5.27 2.57 -3.75
CA ILE A 51 5.52 3.47 -2.63
C ILE A 51 6.79 4.29 -2.83
N ASP A 52 7.87 3.69 -3.34
CA ASP A 52 9.10 4.43 -3.67
C ASP A 52 8.81 5.59 -4.63
N THR A 53 8.02 5.32 -5.68
CA THR A 53 7.60 6.35 -6.65
C THR A 53 6.73 7.41 -5.97
N LEU A 54 5.75 6.99 -5.17
CA LEU A 54 4.85 7.87 -4.43
C LEU A 54 5.59 8.84 -3.51
N LEU A 55 6.56 8.32 -2.75
CA LEU A 55 7.38 9.12 -1.83
C LEU A 55 8.31 10.04 -2.62
N LYS A 56 8.93 9.58 -3.72
CA LYS A 56 9.78 10.43 -4.57
C LYS A 56 9.00 11.57 -5.23
N GLN A 57 7.75 11.35 -5.60
CA GLN A 57 6.85 12.35 -6.17
C GLN A 57 6.33 13.35 -5.14
N LYS A 58 6.53 13.09 -3.83
CA LYS A 58 6.00 13.92 -2.74
C LYS A 58 4.49 14.14 -2.88
N ASP A 59 3.73 13.08 -3.15
CA ASP A 59 2.30 13.19 -3.41
C ASP A 59 1.49 12.12 -2.69
N PHE A 60 1.29 12.26 -1.38
CA PHE A 60 0.64 11.23 -0.57
C PHE A 60 -0.12 11.79 0.63
N VAL A 61 -0.97 10.92 1.19
CA VAL A 61 -1.62 11.14 2.47
C VAL A 61 -1.39 9.92 3.36
N LEU A 62 -0.83 10.12 4.56
CA LEU A 62 -0.88 9.13 5.63
C LEU A 62 -2.11 9.44 6.49
N LYS A 63 -3.11 8.55 6.45
CA LYS A 63 -4.32 8.66 7.27
C LYS A 63 -4.13 7.89 8.57
N ALA A 64 -4.16 8.58 9.69
CA ALA A 64 -3.93 7.98 11.00
C ALA A 64 -5.19 7.25 11.49
N GLN A 65 -5.01 6.00 11.91
CA GLN A 65 -5.99 5.24 12.68
C GLN A 65 -5.71 5.36 14.18
N TYR A 66 -4.46 5.60 14.55
CA TYR A 66 -4.04 5.77 15.94
C TYR A 66 -3.11 6.97 16.12
N LEU A 67 -3.26 7.62 17.27
CA LEU A 67 -2.30 8.58 17.81
C LEU A 67 -1.63 7.98 19.02
N GLN A 68 -0.32 8.14 19.13
CA GLN A 68 0.44 7.77 20.32
C GLN A 68 1.25 8.96 20.83
N ASN A 69 1.11 9.29 22.11
CA ASN A 69 1.90 10.35 22.74
C ASN A 69 3.33 9.86 23.08
N ARG A 70 4.16 10.77 23.59
CA ARG A 70 5.54 10.49 24.05
C ARG A 70 5.65 9.47 25.19
N TYR A 71 4.56 9.24 25.95
CA TYR A 71 4.51 8.33 27.09
C TYR A 71 4.08 6.91 26.68
N GLY A 72 3.63 6.72 25.44
CA GLY A 72 3.16 5.45 24.93
C GLY A 72 1.64 5.30 24.92
N ASP A 73 0.89 6.27 25.47
CA ASP A 73 -0.57 6.22 25.47
C ASP A 73 -1.08 6.33 24.04
N ARG A 74 -1.93 5.38 23.65
CA ARG A 74 -2.43 5.22 22.29
C ARG A 74 -3.94 5.35 22.27
N ILE A 75 -4.45 6.19 21.38
CA ILE A 75 -5.89 6.36 21.14
C ILE A 75 -6.23 6.06 19.69
N THR A 76 -7.44 5.58 19.46
CA THR A 76 -8.01 5.41 18.12
C THR A 76 -8.60 6.74 17.67
N VAL A 77 -8.42 7.09 16.40
CA VAL A 77 -8.90 8.36 15.82
C VAL A 77 -9.57 8.16 14.47
N THR A 78 -10.35 9.18 14.05
CA THR A 78 -10.97 9.19 12.73
C THR A 78 -9.94 9.58 11.66
N PRO A 79 -9.65 8.72 10.65
CA PRO A 79 -8.57 8.99 9.70
C PRO A 79 -8.80 10.20 8.79
N LEU A 80 -10.06 10.57 8.53
CA LEU A 80 -10.41 11.78 7.78
C LEU A 80 -10.01 13.08 8.51
N LEU A 81 -9.92 13.04 9.84
CA LEU A 81 -9.61 14.19 10.68
C LEU A 81 -8.16 14.19 11.19
N ASN A 82 -7.40 13.13 10.90
CA ASN A 82 -6.06 12.91 11.46
C ASN A 82 -5.15 12.38 10.36
N PHE A 83 -4.35 13.26 9.74
CA PHE A 83 -3.56 12.89 8.59
C PHE A 83 -2.30 13.75 8.43
N ILE A 84 -1.31 13.17 7.74
CA ILE A 84 -0.24 13.92 7.08
C ILE A 84 -0.55 13.94 5.60
N LYS A 85 -0.64 15.12 5.00
CA LYS A 85 -0.68 15.27 3.54
C LYS A 85 0.62 15.92 3.07
N VAL A 86 1.19 15.38 2.00
CA VAL A 86 2.33 15.94 1.29
C VAL A 86 1.94 16.08 -0.17
N GLU A 87 2.08 17.28 -0.72
CA GLU A 87 1.74 17.62 -2.10
C GLU A 87 2.81 18.57 -2.65
N GLY A 88 3.73 18.01 -3.43
CA GLY A 88 4.91 18.71 -3.95
C GLY A 88 5.79 19.25 -2.82
N GLU A 89 5.93 20.57 -2.76
CA GLU A 89 6.75 21.27 -1.75
C GLU A 89 5.94 21.76 -0.54
N THR A 90 4.68 21.31 -0.41
CA THR A 90 3.79 21.68 0.69
C THR A 90 3.34 20.47 1.50
N GLY A 91 3.03 20.70 2.76
CA GLY A 91 2.52 19.66 3.65
C GLY A 91 1.52 20.19 4.67
N VAL A 92 0.67 19.28 5.14
CA VAL A 92 -0.35 19.53 6.16
C VAL A 92 -0.29 18.44 7.22
N LEU A 93 -0.23 18.88 8.48
CA LEU A 93 -0.35 18.07 9.67
C LEU A 93 -1.72 18.37 10.30
N GLN A 94 -2.65 17.44 10.20
CA GLN A 94 -3.97 17.57 10.79
C GLN A 94 -4.12 16.61 11.96
N THR A 95 -4.54 17.14 13.10
CA THR A 95 -5.08 16.34 14.21
C THR A 95 -6.45 16.90 14.56
N GLY A 96 -7.44 16.04 14.76
CA GLY A 96 -8.82 16.45 14.94
C GLY A 96 -9.65 15.42 15.69
N SER A 97 -10.74 15.88 16.30
CA SER A 97 -11.65 15.06 17.09
C SER A 97 -13.09 15.40 16.70
N THR A 98 -13.94 14.38 16.57
CA THR A 98 -15.39 14.54 16.34
C THR A 98 -16.10 15.13 17.55
N MET A 99 -15.50 15.03 18.74
CA MET A 99 -16.07 15.51 20.01
C MET A 99 -15.51 16.88 20.44
N GLY A 100 -14.70 17.54 19.60
CA GLY A 100 -14.09 18.85 19.91
C GLY A 100 -12.96 18.82 20.96
N LEU A 101 -12.71 17.67 21.59
CA LEU A 101 -11.62 17.49 22.53
C LEU A 101 -10.43 16.84 21.80
N GLY A 102 -9.43 17.64 21.42
CA GLY A 102 -8.11 17.12 21.05
C GLY A 102 -7.37 16.59 22.29
N LEU A 103 -6.16 16.03 22.10
CA LEU A 103 -5.31 15.55 23.21
C LEU A 103 -5.05 16.62 24.30
N ASN A 104 -5.24 17.91 23.97
CA ASN A 104 -5.12 19.06 24.88
C ASN A 104 -6.44 19.84 25.10
N GLY A 105 -7.61 19.27 24.77
CA GLY A 105 -8.91 19.93 24.96
C GLY A 105 -9.26 21.05 23.96
N VAL A 106 -8.43 21.29 22.95
CA VAL A 106 -8.70 22.21 21.83
C VAL A 106 -9.16 21.40 20.62
N GLY A 107 -10.24 21.85 19.97
CA GLY A 107 -10.85 21.22 18.80
C GLY A 107 -9.93 21.24 17.58
N GLY A 108 -9.03 20.26 17.51
CA GLY A 108 -8.13 20.03 16.40
C GLY A 108 -7.02 21.08 16.24
N VAL A 109 -5.92 20.65 15.61
CA VAL A 109 -4.77 21.49 15.25
C VAL A 109 -4.41 21.19 13.80
N THR A 110 -4.20 22.25 13.02
CA THR A 110 -3.78 22.17 11.62
C THR A 110 -2.48 22.94 11.47
N ALA A 111 -1.40 22.27 11.10
CA ALA A 111 -0.14 22.90 10.74
C ALA A 111 0.08 22.72 9.24
N ALA A 112 -0.08 23.78 8.45
CA ALA A 112 0.13 23.76 7.01
C ALA A 112 1.32 24.66 6.63
N GLY A 113 2.12 24.21 5.67
CA GLY A 113 3.33 24.96 5.32
C GLY A 113 4.19 24.32 4.26
N ARG A 114 5.45 24.79 4.20
CA ARG A 114 6.43 24.35 3.19
C ARG A 114 7.31 23.24 3.72
N ILE A 115 7.54 22.24 2.88
CA ILE A 115 8.48 21.16 3.16
C ILE A 115 9.89 21.71 3.01
N GLY A 116 10.74 21.40 3.99
CA GLY A 116 12.15 21.74 4.00
C GLY A 116 13.00 20.53 3.60
N LYS A 117 13.88 20.10 4.51
CA LYS A 117 14.79 18.97 4.28
C LYS A 117 13.96 17.75 3.84
N TRP A 118 14.48 16.97 2.89
CA TRP A 118 13.83 15.75 2.40
C TRP A 118 14.86 14.64 2.27
N GLN A 119 14.73 13.59 3.06
CA GLN A 119 15.64 12.45 3.07
C GLN A 119 14.84 11.15 2.99
N LEU A 120 14.82 10.55 1.81
CA LEU A 120 14.22 9.24 1.57
C LEU A 120 15.31 8.17 1.54
N ARG A 121 15.17 7.14 2.38
CA ARG A 121 16.06 5.98 2.46
C ARG A 121 15.26 4.69 2.27
N PRO A 122 15.25 4.13 1.04
CA PRO A 122 14.70 2.80 0.79
C PRO A 122 15.64 1.71 1.34
N ASP A 123 15.06 0.67 1.93
CA ASP A 123 15.71 -0.60 2.28
C ASP A 123 15.04 -1.71 1.48
N GLU A 124 15.64 -2.07 0.34
CA GLU A 124 15.10 -3.10 -0.56
C GLU A 124 15.11 -4.50 0.05
N LYS A 125 16.03 -4.78 1.00
CA LYS A 125 16.13 -6.09 1.63
C LYS A 125 14.98 -6.31 2.60
N ARG A 126 14.66 -5.29 3.39
CA ARG A 126 13.55 -5.32 4.36
C ARG A 126 12.21 -4.90 3.74
N LEU A 127 12.24 -4.38 2.51
CA LEU A 127 11.11 -3.73 1.84
C LEU A 127 10.51 -2.64 2.73
N ILE A 128 11.31 -1.67 3.16
CA ILE A 128 10.83 -0.57 4.02
C ILE A 128 11.39 0.75 3.49
N HIS A 129 10.61 1.83 3.57
CA HIS A 129 11.13 3.18 3.35
C HIS A 129 11.21 3.93 4.68
N THR A 130 12.34 4.59 4.90
CA THR A 130 12.46 5.61 5.96
C THR A 130 12.48 6.98 5.30
N LEU A 131 11.50 7.82 5.59
CA LEU A 131 11.42 9.19 5.12
C LEU A 131 11.61 10.14 6.29
N GLN A 132 12.47 11.15 6.13
CA GLN A 132 12.61 12.25 7.07
C GLN A 132 12.41 13.57 6.34
N PHE A 133 11.57 14.45 6.88
CA PHE A 133 11.43 15.79 6.35
C PHE A 133 11.10 16.81 7.42
N SER A 134 11.35 18.09 7.13
CA SER A 134 10.90 19.20 7.98
C SER A 134 9.73 19.94 7.36
N LEU A 135 8.88 20.54 8.19
CA LEU A 135 7.72 21.32 7.78
C LEU A 135 7.74 22.68 8.49
N LEU A 136 7.85 23.75 7.71
CA LEU A 136 7.82 25.13 8.18
C LEU A 136 6.40 25.66 8.02
N THR A 137 5.70 25.89 9.14
CA THR A 137 4.31 26.34 9.17
C THR A 137 4.18 27.68 9.89
N ASN A 138 2.98 28.28 9.81
CA ASN A 138 2.65 29.49 10.56
C ASN A 138 2.59 29.30 12.09
N ILE A 139 2.42 28.06 12.57
CA ILE A 139 2.30 27.74 14.01
C ILE A 139 3.53 27.03 14.58
N GLY A 140 4.57 26.79 13.77
CA GLY A 140 5.81 26.17 14.23
C GLY A 140 6.63 25.47 13.14
N HIS A 141 7.82 25.03 13.55
CA HIS A 141 8.69 24.16 12.78
C HIS A 141 8.58 22.72 13.32
N TYR A 142 8.35 21.77 12.42
CA TYR A 142 8.18 20.36 12.76
C TYR A 142 9.16 19.49 11.98
N ASP A 143 9.74 18.50 12.65
CA ASP A 143 10.47 17.42 12.02
C ASP A 143 9.63 16.15 12.04
N VAL A 144 9.51 15.50 10.89
CA VAL A 144 8.72 14.28 10.69
C VAL A 144 9.68 13.16 10.31
N THR A 145 9.65 12.06 11.07
CA THR A 145 10.30 10.80 10.70
C THR A 145 9.23 9.74 10.48
N MET A 146 9.18 9.18 9.27
CA MET A 146 8.18 8.21 8.86
C MET A 146 8.83 6.90 8.39
N THR A 147 8.23 5.79 8.78
CA THR A 147 8.53 4.45 8.24
C THR A 147 7.31 3.97 7.48
N VAL A 148 7.50 3.55 6.21
CA VAL A 148 6.43 3.08 5.32
C VAL A 148 6.72 1.65 4.89
N ARG A 149 5.74 0.76 5.08
CA ARG A 149 5.82 -0.64 4.67
C ARG A 149 5.05 -0.88 3.35
N PRO A 150 5.39 -1.95 2.60
CA PRO A 150 4.79 -2.31 1.32
C PRO A 150 3.32 -2.71 1.40
N ASP A 151 2.80 -2.98 2.58
CA ASP A 151 1.37 -3.18 2.82
C ASP A 151 0.63 -1.85 3.03
N GLY A 152 1.30 -0.70 2.92
CA GLY A 152 0.74 0.64 3.12
C GLY A 152 0.80 1.11 4.57
N ASN A 153 0.99 0.18 5.51
CA ASN A 153 1.05 0.52 6.92
C ASN A 153 2.28 1.38 7.22
N SER A 154 2.04 2.48 7.90
CA SER A 154 3.02 3.52 8.11
C SER A 154 2.96 4.04 9.54
N ARG A 155 4.12 4.47 10.04
CA ARG A 155 4.29 5.12 11.34
C ARG A 155 5.07 6.39 11.14
N ALA A 156 4.52 7.52 11.54
CA ALA A 156 5.17 8.82 11.45
C ALA A 156 5.23 9.48 12.83
N THR A 157 6.42 9.84 13.29
CA THR A 157 6.63 10.60 14.51
C THR A 157 6.93 12.04 14.15
N ILE A 158 6.16 12.98 14.71
CA ILE A 158 6.40 14.42 14.63
C ILE A 158 7.02 14.90 15.92
N SER A 159 8.04 15.72 15.80
CA SER A 159 8.59 16.54 16.87
C SER A 159 8.57 18.00 16.47
N GLY A 160 8.23 18.88 17.41
CA GLY A 160 8.35 20.34 17.24
C GLY A 160 9.49 20.92 18.08
N ILE A 161 9.39 22.21 18.39
CA ILE A 161 10.27 22.87 19.36
C ILE A 161 9.89 22.37 20.77
N GLY A 162 10.76 21.58 21.39
CA GLY A 162 10.56 21.00 22.73
C GLY A 162 10.71 19.48 22.76
N ASN A 163 10.35 18.87 23.88
CA ASN A 163 10.50 17.42 24.11
C ASN A 163 9.25 16.61 23.72
N ASP A 164 8.19 17.26 23.24
CA ASP A 164 6.95 16.58 22.91
C ASP A 164 6.99 15.97 21.52
N LYS A 165 6.40 14.77 21.44
CA LYS A 165 6.30 13.97 20.24
C LYS A 165 4.92 13.40 20.13
N LEU A 166 4.38 13.41 18.92
CA LEU A 166 3.15 12.72 18.57
C LEU A 166 3.50 11.69 17.49
N THR A 167 2.92 10.51 17.58
CA THR A 167 3.11 9.48 16.55
C THR A 167 1.78 9.12 15.93
N TRP A 168 1.70 9.28 14.61
CA TRP A 168 0.60 8.79 13.78
C TRP A 168 0.91 7.38 13.29
N GLU A 169 -0.06 6.50 13.41
CA GLU A 169 -0.03 5.16 12.81
C GLU A 169 -1.26 4.93 11.96
N GLY A 170 -1.08 4.43 10.75
CA GLY A 170 -2.17 4.17 9.83
C GLY A 170 -1.66 3.77 8.46
N GLU A 171 -2.38 4.18 7.42
CA GLU A 171 -2.14 3.73 6.04
C GLU A 171 -1.80 4.92 5.13
N ILE A 172 -0.83 4.72 4.23
CA ILE A 172 -0.45 5.68 3.20
C ILE A 172 -1.27 5.45 1.92
N GLU A 173 -1.75 6.53 1.33
CA GLU A 173 -2.49 6.54 0.07
C GLU A 173 -1.95 7.64 -0.86
N VAL A 174 -2.27 7.54 -2.15
CA VAL A 174 -2.03 8.61 -3.14
C VAL A 174 -2.96 9.79 -2.85
N SER A 175 -2.46 11.02 -2.95
CA SER A 175 -3.25 12.23 -2.62
C SER A 175 -4.44 12.44 -3.59
N GLY A 176 -4.36 11.89 -4.81
CA GLY A 176 -5.45 11.82 -5.78
C GLY A 176 -6.26 10.52 -5.68
N ASN A 177 -7.45 10.59 -5.09
CA ASN A 177 -8.58 9.66 -5.30
C ASN A 177 -8.24 8.15 -5.40
N SER A 178 -7.75 7.56 -4.30
CA SER A 178 -7.97 6.20 -3.73
C SER A 178 -8.12 4.92 -4.59
N ARG A 179 -8.09 4.92 -5.92
CA ARG A 179 -8.36 3.69 -6.70
C ARG A 179 -7.15 2.78 -6.88
N VAL A 180 -5.93 3.29 -6.67
CA VAL A 180 -4.71 2.50 -6.91
C VAL A 180 -4.29 1.69 -5.68
N PHE A 181 -4.76 2.05 -4.47
CA PHE A 181 -4.47 1.32 -3.23
C PHE A 181 -5.66 0.49 -2.73
N LYS A 182 -6.44 -0.13 -3.62
CA LYS A 182 -7.40 -1.17 -3.21
C LYS A 182 -6.75 -2.53 -3.35
N GLY A 183 -6.00 -2.89 -2.32
CA GLY A 183 -5.51 -4.24 -2.10
C GLY A 183 -6.52 -5.18 -1.46
N HIS A 184 -7.83 -4.93 -1.59
CA HIS A 184 -8.86 -5.81 -1.05
C HIS A 184 -8.99 -7.04 -1.94
N ASN A 185 -8.67 -8.20 -1.40
CA ASN A 185 -9.41 -9.44 -1.67
C ASN A 185 -9.48 -10.19 -0.35
N THR A 186 -10.67 -10.17 0.22
CA THR A 186 -11.22 -11.22 1.09
C THR A 186 -10.97 -12.58 0.44
N PHE A 187 -10.45 -13.52 1.22
CA PHE A 187 -10.68 -14.94 1.01
C PHE A 187 -11.86 -15.35 1.87
#